data_AF-A0A0D6QA03-F1
#
_entry.id   AF-A0A0D6QA03-F1
#
_cell.length_a   1.000
_cell.length_b   1.000
_cell.length_c   1.000
_cell.angle_alpha   90.00
_cell.angle_beta   90.00
_cell.angle_gamma   90.00
#
_symmetry.space_group_name_H-M   'P 1'
#
loop_
_entity.id
_entity.type
_entity.pdbx_description
1 polymer ?
#
loop_
_entity_poly.entity_id
_entity_poly.type
_entity_poly.pdbx_seq_one_letter_code
_entity_poly.pdbx_strand_id
1 'polypeptide(L)'
;MQGTDSKRNILVHRHLRRGEVSRFCETLPSCLVGMESCGTSHYWTREIVASGHTVNMMPAIYVKPNVKRGKIDAADAEEICEALSGRPHAGTDAGLRSVGP
;
A
#
# COMPACT_ATOMS: atom_id res chain seq x y z
N MET A 1 0.84 -8.18 3.54
CA MET A 1 0.81 -6.83 4.11
C MET A 1 2.18 -6.50 4.68
N GLN A 2 2.67 -5.31 4.33
CA GLN A 2 3.90 -4.73 4.85
C GLN A 2 3.58 -3.39 5.53
N GLY A 3 4.24 -3.09 6.64
CA GLY A 3 4.10 -1.83 7.35
C GLY A 3 5.45 -1.39 7.91
N THR A 4 5.75 -0.10 7.75
CA THR A 4 7.02 0.50 8.17
C THR A 4 6.77 1.73 9.04
N ASP A 5 7.71 2.05 9.92
CA ASP A 5 7.72 3.35 10.61
C ASP A 5 8.27 4.48 9.70
N SER A 6 8.32 5.71 10.21
CA SER A 6 8.88 6.87 9.50
C SER A 6 10.39 6.76 9.21
N LYS A 7 11.10 5.88 9.90
CA LYS A 7 12.52 5.56 9.69
C LYS A 7 12.72 4.35 8.77
N ARG A 8 11.64 3.83 8.18
CA ARG A 8 11.60 2.64 7.30
C ARG A 8 11.96 1.32 7.99
N ASN A 9 11.86 1.26 9.32
CA ASN A 9 11.95 -0.02 10.00
C ASN A 9 10.69 -0.83 9.71
N ILE A 10 10.85 -2.07 9.26
CA ILE A 10 9.73 -2.99 9.05
C ILE A 10 9.13 -3.34 10.42
N LEU A 11 7.90 -2.90 10.64
CA LEU A 11 7.11 -3.22 11.84
C LEU A 11 6.20 -4.43 11.60
N VAL A 12 5.74 -4.58 10.36
CA VAL A 12 4.82 -5.64 9.94
C VAL A 12 5.30 -6.23 8.62
N HIS A 13 5.45 -7.54 8.59
CA HIS A 13 5.57 -8.30 7.35
C HIS A 13 4.81 -9.61 7.53
N ARG A 14 3.58 -9.67 7.00
CA ARG A 14 2.67 -10.78 7.23
C ARG A 14 1.84 -11.10 6.00
N HIS A 15 1.73 -12.39 5.69
CA HIS A 15 0.74 -12.88 4.72
C HIS A 15 -0.64 -12.92 5.39
N LEU A 16 -1.63 -12.26 4.80
CA LEU A 16 -3.00 -12.20 5.31
C LEU A 16 -3.94 -12.79 4.27
N ARG A 17 -4.86 -13.64 4.72
CA ARG A 17 -6.02 -14.05 3.91
C ARG A 17 -7.01 -12.90 3.83
N ARG A 18 -7.87 -12.91 2.81
CA ARG A 18 -8.95 -11.94 2.61
C ARG A 18 -9.75 -11.69 3.90
N GLY A 19 -10.22 -12.73 4.57
CA GLY A 19 -11.00 -12.57 5.82
C GLY A 19 -10.24 -12.00 7.02
N GLU A 20 -8.91 -11.91 6.94
CA GLU A 20 -8.06 -11.43 8.04
C GLU A 20 -7.70 -9.94 7.91
N VAL A 21 -7.89 -9.33 6.73
CA VAL A 21 -7.44 -7.95 6.45
C VAL A 21 -8.13 -6.93 7.34
N SER A 22 -9.47 -6.92 7.40
CA SER A 22 -10.22 -5.94 8.22
C SER A 22 -9.84 -6.06 9.69
N ARG A 23 -9.88 -7.29 10.23
CA ARG A 23 -9.52 -7.56 11.62
C ARG A 23 -8.08 -7.16 11.93
N PHE A 24 -7.16 -7.36 10.99
CA PHE A 24 -5.78 -6.93 11.18
C PHE A 24 -5.67 -5.40 11.21
N CYS A 25 -6.34 -4.69 10.30
CA CYS A 25 -6.39 -3.23 10.30
C CYS A 25 -6.91 -2.69 11.64
N GLU A 26 -7.99 -3.26 12.18
CA GLU A 26 -8.56 -2.87 13.49
C GLU A 26 -7.59 -3.01 14.67
N THR A 27 -6.55 -3.85 14.57
CA THR A 27 -5.52 -3.99 15.61
C THR A 27 -4.42 -2.93 15.55
N LEU A 28 -4.37 -2.14 14.46
CA LEU A 28 -3.36 -1.11 14.24
C LEU A 28 -3.91 0.27 14.60
N PRO A 29 -3.06 1.20 15.07
CA PRO A 29 -3.43 2.61 15.12
C PRO A 29 -3.71 3.13 13.69
N SER A 30 -4.55 4.18 13.59
CA SER A 30 -4.80 4.88 12.33
C SER A 30 -3.49 5.21 11.62
N CYS A 31 -3.40 4.82 10.34
CA CYS A 31 -2.18 4.93 9.55
C CYS A 31 -2.52 5.11 8.07
N LEU A 32 -1.50 5.46 7.27
CA LEU A 32 -1.62 5.53 5.83
C LEU A 32 -1.39 4.12 5.23
N VAL A 33 -2.37 3.65 4.46
CA VAL A 33 -2.32 2.37 3.76
C VAL A 33 -2.19 2.61 2.26
N GLY A 34 -1.16 2.02 1.67
CA GLY A 34 -0.96 2.03 0.22
C GLY A 34 -1.57 0.78 -0.38
N MET A 35 -2.24 0.94 -1.53
CA MET A 35 -2.87 -0.17 -2.22
C MET A 35 -2.76 -0.03 -3.72
N GLU A 36 -2.45 -1.10 -4.43
CA GLU A 36 -2.54 -1.13 -5.88
C GLU A 36 -4.01 -1.12 -6.32
N SER A 37 -4.31 -0.32 -7.33
CA SER A 37 -5.62 -0.31 -7.97
C SER A 37 -5.85 -1.59 -8.78
N CYS A 38 -6.63 -2.50 -8.21
CA CYS A 38 -7.06 -3.75 -8.84
C CYS A 38 -8.60 -3.83 -8.89
N GLY A 39 -9.16 -4.84 -9.56
CA GLY A 39 -10.63 -4.98 -9.69
C GLY A 39 -11.40 -5.07 -8.36
N THR A 40 -10.73 -5.26 -7.23
CA THR A 40 -11.33 -5.29 -5.89
C THR A 40 -10.88 -4.15 -4.96
N SER A 41 -10.04 -3.22 -5.43
CA SER A 41 -9.44 -2.18 -4.59
C SER A 41 -10.47 -1.23 -3.98
N HIS A 42 -11.55 -0.92 -4.70
CA HIS A 42 -12.62 -0.05 -4.21
C HIS A 42 -13.37 -0.64 -3.01
N TYR A 43 -13.60 -1.95 -3.01
CA TYR A 43 -14.20 -2.63 -1.85
C TYR A 43 -13.28 -2.49 -0.65
N TRP A 44 -12.00 -2.85 -0.81
CA TRP A 44 -11.03 -2.80 0.28
C TRP A 44 -10.77 -1.39 0.80
N THR A 45 -10.78 -0.39 -0.08
CA THR A 45 -10.64 1.02 0.31
C THR A 45 -11.73 1.42 1.30
N ARG A 46 -12.98 0.99 1.07
CA ARG A 46 -14.10 1.30 1.98
C ARG A 46 -13.92 0.63 3.33
N GLU A 47 -13.56 -0.65 3.36
CA GLU A 47 -13.35 -1.41 4.60
C GLU A 47 -12.20 -0.84 5.45
N ILE A 48 -11.11 -0.45 4.79
CA ILE A 48 -9.92 0.10 5.46
C ILE A 48 -10.16 1.53 5.95
N VAL A 49 -10.91 2.34 5.20
CA VAL A 49 -11.34 3.66 5.67
C VAL A 49 -12.32 3.54 6.83
N ALA A 50 -13.24 2.57 6.78
CA ALA A 50 -14.20 2.33 7.87
C ALA A 50 -13.54 1.90 9.18
N SER A 51 -12.36 1.25 9.12
CA SER A 51 -11.54 0.93 10.30
C SER A 51 -10.68 2.10 10.80
N GLY A 52 -10.78 3.29 10.17
CA GLY A 52 -10.14 4.53 10.65
C GLY A 52 -8.77 4.81 10.04
N HIS A 53 -8.41 4.17 8.93
CA HIS A 53 -7.17 4.42 8.21
C HIS A 53 -7.38 5.34 6.99
N THR A 54 -6.31 5.95 6.53
CA THR A 54 -6.29 6.69 5.26
C THR A 54 -5.76 5.77 4.17
N VAL A 55 -6.39 5.74 3.00
CA VAL A 55 -5.95 4.90 1.87
C VAL A 55 -5.44 5.77 0.74
N ASN A 56 -4.25 5.45 0.23
CA ASN A 56 -3.73 5.99 -1.02
C ASN A 56 -3.68 4.88 -2.08
N MET A 57 -4.56 5.00 -3.09
CA MET A 57 -4.63 4.07 -4.20
C MET A 57 -3.59 4.44 -5.25
N MET A 58 -2.66 3.52 -5.52
CA MET A 58 -1.65 3.67 -6.56
C MET A 58 -2.10 2.94 -7.82
N PRO A 59 -2.09 3.58 -9.00
CA PRO A 59 -2.32 2.88 -10.26
C PRO A 59 -1.23 1.81 -10.49
N ALA A 60 -1.63 0.65 -11.01
CA ALA A 60 -0.74 -0.49 -11.27
C ALA A 60 0.51 -0.13 -12.09
N ILE A 61 0.42 0.87 -12.97
CA ILE A 61 1.54 1.35 -13.78
C ILE A 61 2.67 2.02 -12.98
N TYR A 62 2.37 2.51 -11.76
CA TYR A 62 3.35 3.15 -10.87
C TYR A 62 3.94 2.18 -9.85
N VAL A 63 3.31 1.01 -9.66
CA VAL A 63 3.92 -0.09 -8.93
C VAL A 63 4.81 -0.81 -9.94
N LYS A 64 6.11 -0.87 -9.68
CA LYS A 64 7.08 -1.49 -10.60
C LYS A 64 6.56 -2.88 -11.04
N PRO A 65 6.20 -3.07 -12.33
CA PRO A 65 5.52 -4.27 -12.74
C PRO A 65 6.50 -5.46 -12.63
N ASN A 66 6.29 -6.33 -11.65
CA ASN A 66 7.11 -7.52 -11.48
C ASN A 66 6.64 -8.61 -12.47
N VAL A 67 6.97 -8.43 -13.75
CA VAL A 67 6.60 -9.34 -14.86
C VAL A 67 7.59 -10.50 -15.00
N LYS A 68 7.96 -11.14 -13.90
CA LYS A 68 8.62 -12.47 -13.94
C LYS A 68 7.62 -13.51 -13.46
N ARG A 69 7.61 -14.69 -14.11
CA ARG A 69 6.76 -15.86 -13.80
C ARG A 69 6.78 -16.15 -12.29
N GLY A 70 5.81 -15.59 -11.57
CA GLY A 70 5.74 -15.61 -10.10
C GLY A 70 5.46 -14.22 -9.55
N LYS A 71 4.19 -13.79 -9.62
CA LYS A 71 3.72 -12.67 -8.80
C LYS A 71 4.00 -13.02 -7.34
N ILE A 72 4.78 -12.21 -6.64
CA ILE A 72 5.01 -12.35 -5.21
C ILE A 72 4.39 -11.10 -4.58
N ASP A 73 3.21 -11.24 -3.98
CA ASP A 73 2.46 -10.14 -3.36
C ASP A 73 3.27 -9.34 -2.33
N ALA A 74 4.33 -9.94 -1.78
CA ALA A 74 5.28 -9.28 -0.87
C ALA A 74 6.13 -8.21 -1.58
N ALA A 75 6.56 -8.45 -2.82
CA ALA A 75 7.35 -7.48 -3.58
C ALA A 75 6.51 -6.25 -3.96
N ASP A 76 5.24 -6.46 -4.33
CA ASP A 76 4.32 -5.37 -4.62
C ASP A 76 4.03 -4.55 -3.36
N ALA A 77 3.88 -5.20 -2.20
CA ALA A 77 3.69 -4.52 -0.92
C ALA A 77 4.89 -3.66 -0.51
N GLU A 78 6.12 -4.12 -0.77
CA GLU A 78 7.34 -3.35 -0.50
C GLU A 78 7.45 -2.12 -1.41
N GLU A 79 7.23 -2.28 -2.72
CA GLU A 79 7.28 -1.18 -3.68
C GLU A 79 6.23 -0.10 -3.36
N ILE A 80 5.01 -0.50 -2.99
CA ILE A 80 3.96 0.41 -2.54
C ILE A 80 4.40 1.16 -1.26
N CYS A 81 5.00 0.47 -0.28
CA CYS A 81 5.53 1.12 0.93
C CYS A 81 6.64 2.13 0.62
N GLU A 82 7.55 1.82 -0.30
CA GLU A 82 8.60 2.76 -0.73
C GLU A 82 8.00 4.00 -1.40
N ALA A 83 7.01 3.80 -2.26
CA ALA A 83 6.36 4.85 -3.02
C ALA A 83 5.58 5.82 -2.11
N LEU A 84 4.85 5.29 -1.12
CA LEU A 84 4.18 6.10 -0.10
C LEU A 84 5.15 6.94 0.72
N SER A 85 6.38 6.44 0.91
CA SER A 85 7.42 7.13 1.68
C SER A 85 8.11 8.25 0.88
N GLY A 86 7.60 8.60 -0.32
CA GLY A 86 8.04 9.75 -1.10
C GLY A 86 9.31 9.53 -1.92
N ARG A 87 9.72 8.28 -2.17
CA ARG A 87 10.85 8.02 -3.09
C ARG A 87 10.35 8.13 -4.54
N PRO A 88 11.01 8.91 -5.43
CA PRO A 88 10.65 8.90 -6.84
C PRO A 88 10.91 7.50 -7.42
N HIS A 89 9.89 6.94 -8.04
CA HIS A 89 10.02 5.72 -8.83
C HIS A 89 11.11 5.94 -9.89
N ALA A 90 11.92 4.93 -10.18
CA ALA A 90 12.99 4.98 -11.20
C ALA A 90 12.47 5.14 -12.65
N GLY A 91 11.27 5.68 -12.85
CA GLY A 91 10.63 5.85 -14.16
C GLY A 91 9.52 6.89 -14.24
N THR A 92 9.32 7.78 -13.26
CA THR A 92 8.38 8.90 -13.47
C THR A 92 8.88 10.22 -12.86
N ASP A 93 9.32 11.12 -13.74
CA ASP A 93 9.13 12.55 -13.57
C ASP A 93 7.64 12.83 -13.81
N ALA A 94 6.82 12.78 -12.75
CA ALA A 94 5.48 13.34 -12.77
C ALA A 94 5.07 13.65 -11.34
N GLY A 95 4.86 14.93 -11.08
CA GLY A 95 4.61 15.48 -9.76
C GLY A 95 3.43 14.84 -9.04
N LEU A 96 3.73 14.12 -7.96
CA LEU A 96 2.82 14.00 -6.84
C LEU A 96 2.83 15.36 -6.12
N ARG A 97 2.13 16.35 -6.69
CA ARG A 97 1.88 17.61 -6.00
C ARG A 97 1.09 17.28 -4.74
N SER A 98 1.73 17.59 -3.62
CA SER A 98 1.16 17.68 -2.28
C SER A 98 -0.28 18.20 -2.31
N VAL A 99 -1.22 17.34 -1.96
CA VAL A 99 -2.55 17.80 -1.56
C VAL A 99 -2.44 18.28 -0.12
N GLY A 100 -2.63 19.56 0.07
CA GLY A 100 -2.97 20.17 1.36
C GLY A 100 -3.33 21.63 1.15
N PRO A 101 -3.85 22.31 2.19
CA PRO A 101 -4.79 21.82 3.19
C PRO A 101 -6.23 21.71 2.66
#